data_AF-A0A2S9FMH2-F1
#
_entry.id   AF-A0A2S9FMH2-F1
#
_cell.length_a   1.000
_cell.length_b   1.000
_cell.length_c   1.000
_cell.angle_alpha   90.00
_cell.angle_beta   90.00
_cell.angle_gamma   90.00
#
_symmetry.space_group_name_H-M   'P 1'
#
loop_
_entity.id
_entity.type
_entity.pdbx_description
1 polymer ?
#
loop_
_entity_poly.entity_id
_entity_poly.type
_entity_poly.pdbx_seq_one_letter_code
_entity_poly.pdbx_strand_id
1 'polypeptide(L)'
;MSARSETGVAEEPGAIPPADVSRETWNSADGDTPIGAEAERAVRLMQAAVQGQLPRPKRQRVFTVANQKGGVGKTTTAVNIAAALALQGVRTLVIDLDPQGNASTALGIEHRPGTPSSYEVL
;
A
#
# COMPACT_ATOMS: atom_id res chain seq x y z
N MET A 1 -19.65 76.93 3.86
CA MET A 1 -19.23 76.35 5.16
C MET A 1 -20.26 75.29 5.53
N SER A 2 -19.89 74.01 5.37
CA SER A 2 -20.45 72.75 5.94
C SER A 2 -21.99 72.57 6.02
N ALA A 3 -22.69 71.79 5.19
CA ALA A 3 -22.68 70.33 4.94
C ALA A 3 -23.20 69.45 6.10
N ARG A 4 -24.47 69.01 6.01
CA ARG A 4 -25.14 67.78 6.53
C ARG A 4 -26.48 67.65 5.78
N SER A 5 -27.06 66.52 5.39
CA SER A 5 -26.73 65.09 5.43
C SER A 5 -27.79 64.37 4.57
N GLU A 6 -27.36 63.36 3.82
CA GLU A 6 -28.04 62.11 3.43
C GLU A 6 -29.42 62.13 2.76
N THR A 7 -29.49 61.51 1.57
CA THR A 7 -30.52 60.51 1.26
C THR A 7 -30.17 59.74 -0.02
N GLY A 8 -30.17 58.40 0.10
CA GLY A 8 -30.63 57.49 -0.96
C GLY A 8 -29.66 57.12 -2.08
N VAL A 9 -28.97 56.00 -1.95
CA VAL A 9 -28.64 55.16 -3.11
C VAL A 9 -29.28 53.79 -2.90
N ALA A 10 -29.99 53.37 -3.94
CA ALA A 10 -30.96 52.30 -3.99
C ALA A 10 -30.43 50.92 -3.58
N GLU A 11 -31.27 50.15 -2.89
CA GLU A 11 -31.14 48.71 -2.79
C GLU A 11 -31.41 48.08 -4.16
N GLU A 12 -30.47 47.30 -4.68
CA GLU A 12 -30.75 46.35 -5.76
C GLU A 12 -31.43 45.09 -5.18
N PRO A 13 -32.53 44.61 -5.79
CA PRO A 13 -33.20 43.41 -5.32
C PRO A 13 -32.58 42.13 -5.91
N GLY A 14 -32.33 41.17 -5.02
CA GLY A 14 -32.53 39.76 -5.36
C GLY A 14 -31.34 39.01 -5.95
N ALA A 15 -30.47 38.51 -5.08
CA ALA A 15 -29.90 37.18 -5.27
C ALA A 15 -30.04 36.43 -3.94
N ILE A 16 -31.10 35.61 -3.82
CA ILE A 16 -31.18 34.59 -2.79
C ILE A 16 -30.04 33.61 -3.11
N PRO A 17 -28.98 33.48 -2.29
CA PRO A 17 -28.01 32.42 -2.51
C PRO A 17 -28.77 31.10 -2.41
N PRO A 18 -28.59 30.13 -3.35
CA PRO A 18 -29.35 28.89 -3.32
C PRO A 18 -29.19 28.24 -1.95
N ALA A 19 -30.29 28.20 -1.19
CA ALA A 19 -30.32 27.82 0.22
C ALA A 19 -30.25 26.29 0.44
N ASP A 20 -29.89 25.52 -0.60
CA ASP A 20 -29.97 24.06 -0.61
C ASP A 20 -28.66 23.34 -0.92
N VAL A 21 -27.54 24.06 -0.90
CA VAL A 21 -26.22 23.43 -0.91
C VAL A 21 -25.64 23.48 0.49
N SER A 22 -25.53 22.31 1.14
CA SER A 22 -24.81 22.17 2.40
C SER A 22 -23.44 22.84 2.28
N ARG A 23 -23.22 23.87 3.11
CA ARG A 23 -21.94 24.58 3.25
C ARG A 23 -20.99 23.89 4.20
N GLU A 24 -21.31 22.65 4.55
CA GLU A 24 -20.38 21.72 5.16
C GLU A 24 -19.32 21.43 4.10
N THR A 25 -18.33 22.31 4.02
CA THR A 25 -17.01 21.87 3.62
C THR A 25 -16.68 20.85 4.69
N TRP A 26 -16.87 19.56 4.38
CA TRP A 26 -16.30 18.47 5.16
C TRP A 26 -14.90 18.93 5.50
N ASN A 27 -14.65 19.21 6.77
CA ASN A 27 -13.35 19.68 7.17
C ASN A 27 -12.40 18.58 6.68
N SER A 28 -11.53 18.88 5.72
CA SER A 28 -10.61 17.87 5.17
C SER A 28 -9.67 17.29 6.24
N ALA A 29 -9.77 17.79 7.48
CA ALA A 29 -9.21 17.22 8.69
C ALA A 29 -9.90 15.91 9.16
N ASP A 30 -11.11 15.60 8.69
CA ASP A 30 -11.76 14.31 8.91
C ASP A 30 -11.27 13.33 7.83
N GLY A 31 -9.99 13.00 7.88
CA GLY A 31 -9.38 11.86 7.18
C GLY A 31 -9.91 10.49 7.66
N ASP A 32 -11.03 10.47 8.37
CA ASP A 32 -11.63 9.34 9.07
C ASP A 32 -12.48 8.43 8.16
N THR A 33 -12.20 8.43 6.85
CA THR A 33 -12.70 7.36 6.00
C THR A 33 -11.71 6.18 6.06
N PRO A 34 -12.18 4.94 6.26
CA PRO A 34 -11.30 3.77 6.22
C PRO A 34 -10.44 3.68 4.94
N ILE A 35 -10.95 4.22 3.82
CA ILE A 35 -10.23 4.29 2.55
C ILE A 35 -9.16 5.40 2.53
N GLY A 36 -9.44 6.58 3.10
CA GLY A 36 -8.46 7.66 3.21
C GLY A 36 -7.28 7.26 4.09
N ALA A 37 -7.56 6.67 5.26
CA ALA A 37 -6.53 6.18 6.18
C ALA A 37 -5.63 5.10 5.53
N GLU A 38 -6.20 4.14 4.79
CA GLU A 38 -5.40 3.12 4.11
C GLU A 38 -4.63 3.69 2.92
N ALA A 39 -5.21 4.65 2.19
CA ALA A 39 -4.51 5.36 1.11
C ALA A 39 -3.29 6.12 1.62
N GLU A 40 -3.43 6.88 2.71
CA GLU A 40 -2.29 7.56 3.35
C GLU A 40 -1.22 6.58 3.83
N ARG A 41 -1.64 5.44 4.40
CA ARG A 41 -0.73 4.39 4.84
C ARG A 41 0.02 3.77 3.66
N ALA A 42 -0.66 3.51 2.55
CA ALA A 42 -0.06 3.01 1.33
C ALA A 42 0.96 4.01 0.76
N VAL A 43 0.63 5.30 0.69
CA VAL A 43 1.56 6.36 0.25
C VAL A 43 2.79 6.42 1.15
N ARG A 44 2.62 6.35 2.48
CA ARG A 44 3.75 6.29 3.42
C ARG A 44 4.64 5.08 3.19
N LEU A 45 4.05 3.90 2.96
CA LEU A 45 4.80 2.67 2.66
C LEU A 45 5.54 2.77 1.32
N MET A 46 4.93 3.37 0.30
CA MET A 46 5.57 3.59 -1.00
C MET A 46 6.78 4.52 -0.87
N GLN A 47 6.67 5.63 -0.14
CA GLN A 47 7.80 6.53 0.12
C GLN A 47 8.92 5.83 0.88
N ALA A 48 8.59 5.08 1.94
CA ALA A 48 9.55 4.30 2.70
C ALA A 48 10.25 3.24 1.83
N ALA A 49 9.51 2.61 0.91
CA ALA A 49 10.07 1.65 -0.03
C ALA A 49 11.00 2.31 -1.05
N VAL A 50 10.69 3.52 -1.54
CA VAL A 50 11.59 4.28 -2.41
C VAL A 50 12.90 4.62 -1.69
N GLN A 51 12.84 4.83 -0.37
CA GLN A 51 14.00 5.12 0.47
C GLN A 51 14.73 3.86 0.99
N GLY A 52 14.30 2.65 0.62
CA GLY A 52 14.96 1.40 1.04
C GLY A 52 14.70 1.01 2.50
N GLN A 53 13.68 1.57 3.15
CA GLN A 53 13.48 1.50 4.60
C GLN A 53 12.08 1.02 4.99
N LEU A 54 11.65 -0.11 4.43
CA LEU A 54 10.39 -0.69 4.86
C LEU A 54 10.42 -1.02 6.37
N PRO A 55 9.40 -0.60 7.15
CA PRO A 55 9.38 -0.87 8.57
C PRO A 55 9.29 -2.38 8.82
N ARG A 56 10.22 -2.90 9.63
CA ARG A 56 10.25 -4.33 9.95
C ARG A 56 9.07 -4.68 10.86
N PRO A 57 8.30 -5.73 10.55
CA PRO A 57 7.16 -6.11 11.36
C PRO A 57 7.63 -6.62 12.74
N LYS A 58 6.87 -6.30 13.80
CA LYS A 58 7.16 -6.74 15.18
C LYS A 58 7.17 -8.27 15.35
N ARG A 59 6.46 -8.99 14.48
CA ARG A 59 6.42 -10.46 14.43
C ARG A 59 6.63 -10.91 12.99
N GLN A 60 7.18 -12.10 12.81
CA GLN A 60 7.29 -12.72 11.50
C GLN A 60 5.91 -12.81 10.83
N ARG A 61 5.85 -12.42 9.56
CA ARG A 61 4.68 -12.62 8.70
C ARG A 61 4.97 -13.77 7.76
N VAL A 62 3.99 -14.65 7.59
CA VAL A 62 4.08 -15.82 6.70
C VAL A 62 3.17 -15.55 5.51
N PHE A 63 3.73 -15.63 4.31
CA PHE A 63 2.99 -15.55 3.05
C PHE A 63 3.05 -16.90 2.37
N THR A 64 1.90 -17.42 1.95
CA THR A 64 1.81 -18.66 1.19
C THR A 64 1.29 -18.34 -0.20
N VAL A 65 2.03 -18.73 -1.23
CA VAL A 65 1.62 -18.58 -2.63
C VAL A 65 1.17 -19.94 -3.15
N ALA A 66 -0.15 -20.14 -3.22
CA ALA A 66 -0.76 -21.40 -3.62
C ALA A 66 -1.79 -21.20 -4.73
N ASN A 67 -1.81 -22.15 -5.67
CA ASN A 67 -2.77 -22.26 -6.78
C ASN A 67 -2.63 -23.66 -7.38
N GLN A 68 -3.74 -24.38 -7.52
CA GLN A 68 -3.77 -25.76 -8.01
C GLN A 68 -3.31 -25.92 -9.47
N LYS A 69 -3.37 -24.86 -10.27
CA LYS A 69 -2.96 -24.90 -11.68
C LYS A 69 -1.44 -24.70 -11.83
N GLY A 70 -0.82 -25.52 -12.69
CA GLY A 70 0.58 -25.37 -13.10
C GLY A 70 0.80 -24.11 -13.95
N GLY A 71 2.02 -23.55 -13.92
CA GLY A 71 2.41 -22.43 -14.80
C GLY A 71 1.73 -21.08 -14.52
N VAL A 72 1.02 -20.92 -13.41
CA VAL A 72 0.31 -19.67 -13.04
C VAL A 72 1.17 -18.64 -12.30
N GLY A 73 2.49 -18.81 -12.30
CA GLY A 73 3.43 -17.84 -11.73
C GLY A 73 3.65 -17.91 -10.22
N LYS A 74 3.25 -18.99 -9.52
CA LYS A 74 3.47 -19.13 -8.06
C LYS A 74 4.91 -18.86 -7.63
N THR A 75 5.86 -19.57 -8.25
CA THR A 75 7.29 -19.43 -7.98
C THR A 75 7.78 -18.03 -8.32
N THR A 76 7.39 -17.52 -9.49
CA THR A 76 7.75 -16.17 -9.95
C THR A 76 7.30 -15.13 -8.94
N THR A 77 6.06 -15.20 -8.46
CA THR A 77 5.51 -14.29 -7.45
C THR A 77 6.27 -14.42 -6.13
N ALA A 78 6.47 -15.64 -5.62
CA ALA A 78 7.16 -15.87 -4.35
C ALA A 78 8.60 -15.31 -4.37
N VAL A 79 9.37 -15.61 -5.42
CA VAL A 79 10.75 -15.16 -5.59
C VAL A 79 10.83 -13.64 -5.72
N ASN A 80 9.97 -13.02 -6.53
CA ASN A 80 10.00 -11.57 -6.73
C ASN A 80 9.57 -10.81 -5.47
N ILE A 81 8.54 -11.26 -4.75
CA ILE A 81 8.15 -10.66 -3.47
C ILE A 81 9.32 -10.78 -2.47
N ALA A 82 9.95 -11.95 -2.39
CA ALA A 82 11.05 -12.16 -1.46
C ALA A 82 12.27 -11.28 -1.79
N ALA A 83 12.64 -11.19 -3.07
CA ALA A 83 13.71 -10.32 -3.54
C ALA A 83 13.41 -8.85 -3.24
N ALA A 84 12.19 -8.38 -3.54
CA ALA A 84 11.77 -7.02 -3.25
C ALA A 84 11.85 -6.71 -1.74
N LEU A 85 11.36 -7.60 -0.87
CA LEU A 85 11.46 -7.42 0.59
C LEU A 85 12.92 -7.39 1.07
N ALA A 86 13.76 -8.29 0.56
CA ALA A 86 15.18 -8.33 0.91
C ALA A 86 15.92 -7.06 0.49
N LEU A 87 15.68 -6.56 -0.72
CA LEU A 87 16.25 -5.29 -1.22
C LEU A 87 15.83 -4.08 -0.37
N GLN A 88 14.69 -4.17 0.31
CA GLN A 88 14.16 -3.15 1.22
C GLN A 88 14.63 -3.32 2.68
N GLY A 89 15.67 -4.12 2.91
CA GLY A 89 16.26 -4.34 4.23
C GLY A 89 15.44 -5.27 5.15
N VAL A 90 14.40 -5.93 4.62
CA VAL A 90 13.59 -6.87 5.39
C VAL A 90 14.26 -8.25 5.38
N ARG A 91 14.53 -8.79 6.56
CA ARG A 91 15.00 -10.19 6.69
C ARG A 91 13.91 -11.13 6.21
N THR A 92 14.19 -11.79 5.09
CA THR A 92 13.23 -12.60 4.34
C THR A 92 13.73 -14.03 4.24
N LEU A 93 12.82 -14.99 4.43
CA LEU A 93 13.06 -16.43 4.28
C LEU A 93 12.12 -16.95 3.19
N VAL A 94 12.68 -17.67 2.22
CA VAL A 94 11.92 -18.42 1.21
C VAL A 94 11.94 -19.89 1.59
N ILE A 95 10.76 -20.51 1.59
CA ILE A 95 10.61 -21.95 1.79
C ILE A 95 10.11 -22.52 0.47
N ASP A 96 10.94 -23.34 -0.18
CA ASP A 96 10.58 -24.05 -1.40
C ASP A 96 9.90 -25.38 -1.02
N LEU A 97 8.63 -25.51 -1.40
CA LEU A 97 7.82 -26.71 -1.16
C LEU A 97 7.43 -27.39 -2.48
N ASP A 98 8.03 -27.01 -3.61
CA ASP A 98 7.86 -27.68 -4.90
C ASP A 98 8.99 -28.73 -5.06
N PRO A 99 8.69 -30.01 -5.38
CA PRO A 99 9.74 -31.04 -5.47
C PRO A 99 10.76 -30.74 -6.57
N GLN A 100 10.38 -29.88 -7.51
CA GLN A 100 11.26 -29.46 -8.60
C GLN A 100 12.29 -28.41 -8.16
N GLY A 101 12.19 -27.85 -6.94
CA GLY A 101 13.17 -26.87 -6.44
C GLY A 101 13.22 -25.57 -7.26
N ASN A 102 12.09 -25.19 -7.88
CA ASN A 102 12.02 -24.08 -8.82
C ASN A 102 12.38 -22.73 -8.16
N ALA A 103 11.98 -22.50 -6.91
CA ALA A 103 12.31 -21.25 -6.21
C ALA A 103 13.79 -21.20 -5.84
N SER A 104 14.33 -22.34 -5.38
CA SER A 104 15.74 -22.51 -5.04
C SER A 104 16.62 -22.22 -6.25
N THR A 105 16.29 -22.81 -7.41
CA THR A 105 16.98 -22.57 -8.68
C THR A 105 16.91 -21.10 -9.10
N ALA A 106 15.73 -20.48 -9.02
CA ALA A 106 15.56 -19.06 -9.36
C ALA A 106 16.36 -18.10 -8.46
N LEU A 107 16.69 -18.53 -7.24
CA LEU A 107 17.51 -17.79 -6.28
C LEU A 107 19.00 -18.17 -6.35
N GLY A 108 19.41 -19.02 -7.31
CA GLY A 108 20.80 -19.46 -7.46
C GLY A 108 21.27 -20.43 -6.38
N ILE A 109 20.34 -21.08 -5.66
CA ILE A 109 20.66 -22.13 -4.69
C ILE A 109 20.78 -23.45 -5.44
N GLU A 110 21.97 -24.03 -5.43
CA GLU A 110 22.27 -25.27 -6.13
C GLU A 110 21.60 -26.48 -5.47
N HIS A 111 20.87 -27.26 -6.25
CA HIS A 111 20.23 -28.49 -5.80
C HIS A 111 21.05 -29.69 -6.29
N ARG A 112 21.85 -30.28 -5.40
CA ARG A 112 22.67 -31.46 -5.69
C ARG A 112 22.01 -32.70 -5.06
N PRO A 113 22.20 -33.90 -5.63
CA PRO A 113 21.80 -35.14 -4.97
C PRO A 113 22.40 -35.19 -3.55
N GLY A 114 21.55 -35.42 -2.54
CA GLY A 114 21.96 -35.45 -1.14
C GLY A 114 21.94 -34.10 -0.42
N THR A 115 21.54 -33.01 -1.07
CA THR A 115 21.24 -31.75 -0.36
C THR A 115 19.97 -31.94 0.49
N PRO A 116 20.06 -31.76 1.83
CA PRO A 116 18.88 -31.85 2.68
C PRO A 116 17.81 -30.85 2.24
N SER A 117 16.57 -31.30 2.18
CA SER A 117 15.46 -30.47 1.73
C SER A 117 14.22 -30.70 2.60
N SER A 118 13.23 -29.83 2.45
CA SER A 118 11.92 -29.98 3.10
C SER A 118 11.23 -31.31 2.77
N TYR A 119 11.64 -32.01 1.71
CA TYR A 119 11.10 -33.33 1.36
C TYR A 119 11.45 -34.44 2.34
N GLU A 120 12.54 -34.33 3.08
CA GLU A 120 12.97 -35.37 4.03
C GLU A 120 12.09 -35.43 5.28
N VAL A 121 11.23 -34.42 5.48
CA VAL A 121 10.36 -34.28 6.65
C VAL A 121 8.87 -34.38 6.33
N LEU A 122 8.51 -34.72 5.08
CA LEU A 122 7.13 -34.93 4.60
C LEU A 122 6.85 -36.42 4.43
#